data_AF-A0AAU9M194-F1
#
_entry.id   AF-A0AAU9M194-F1
#
_cell.length_a   1.000
_cell.length_b   1.000
_cell.length_c   1.000
_cell.angle_alpha   90.00
_cell.angle_beta   90.00
_cell.angle_gamma   90.00
#
_symmetry.space_group_name_H-M   'P 1'
#
loop_
_entity.id
_entity.type
_entity.pdbx_description
1 polymer ?
#
loop_
_entity_poly.entity_id
_entity_poly.type
_entity_poly.pdbx_seq_one_letter_code
_entity_poly.pdbx_strand_id
1 'polypeptide(L)'
;MGDSETVVAQSSAIQEHPSTTVNGDLAASTGTDTMDVDNAIRHEDDRGSAGRSKVTDVNFSNEAPSSTIQDVGENPASIANTSVDSSHVTAYHSSVNGNDTSDAKTLGISENGVGSYDEHNSASANQPHDGAPAIAALSPEEERLWSIVNTNSLDFTAWTALIEETEKTAEDNILKIRKVYDTFLAEFPLCYGYWKKYADHEARLGFLDKVVEVYERAVHGVTYSVDMWLHYCVFAIHTYGDPDTVRRLFERGLAYVGTDYLSFPLWDKYIEYEYQQQQWFNLAMIYTRILEHPNQQLDRYYNSLRELIASRPLSELKTPEEVAAATNSKEEATIEESEGEVHPDTVEKEKPYKPVSEEAEEVESYIGIREELYKKAKEFDSKIIDFETAIRRPYFHVRPLNVTELENWHNYLDFMEGGDDFNKR
;
A
#
# COMPACT_ATOMS: atom_id res chain seq x y z
N MET A 1 59.63 -29.53 -30.13
CA MET A 1 59.70 -28.92 -31.47
C MET A 1 58.97 -27.59 -31.39
N GLY A 2 59.72 -26.48 -31.43
CA GLY A 2 59.19 -25.16 -31.78
C GLY A 2 58.77 -24.25 -30.62
N ASP A 3 59.73 -23.79 -29.82
CA ASP A 3 59.64 -22.61 -28.93
C ASP A 3 59.70 -21.31 -29.74
N SER A 4 59.12 -20.22 -29.22
CA SER A 4 59.75 -18.88 -29.18
C SER A 4 58.98 -17.91 -28.28
N GLU A 5 59.59 -17.66 -27.12
CA GLU A 5 59.39 -16.51 -26.25
C GLU A 5 59.97 -15.23 -26.88
N THR A 6 59.45 -14.06 -26.47
CA THR A 6 60.23 -12.80 -26.53
C THR A 6 60.12 -12.02 -25.23
N VAL A 7 61.28 -11.53 -24.80
CA VAL A 7 61.70 -11.03 -23.48
C VAL A 7 61.83 -9.49 -23.51
N VAL A 8 61.33 -8.84 -22.45
CA VAL A 8 61.89 -7.72 -21.63
C VAL A 8 62.61 -6.53 -22.29
N ALA A 9 62.24 -5.31 -21.88
CA ALA A 9 63.18 -4.31 -21.34
C ALA A 9 62.47 -3.11 -20.66
N GLN A 10 62.70 -2.97 -19.36
CA GLN A 10 62.60 -1.72 -18.58
C GLN A 10 63.78 -0.80 -18.92
N SER A 11 63.63 0.52 -18.75
CA SER A 11 64.62 1.29 -18.00
C SER A 11 64.09 2.66 -17.52
N SER A 12 64.62 3.05 -16.37
CA SER A 12 64.27 4.14 -15.45
C SER A 12 65.41 5.17 -15.39
N ALA A 13 65.10 6.43 -15.03
CA ALA A 13 65.92 7.40 -14.27
C ALA A 13 65.39 8.84 -14.54
N ILE A 14 64.91 9.65 -13.59
CA ILE A 14 65.47 10.23 -12.33
C ILE A 14 66.29 11.53 -12.56
N GLN A 15 66.03 12.50 -11.65
CA GLN A 15 66.80 13.72 -11.29
C GLN A 15 66.61 14.98 -12.17
N GLU A 16 66.51 16.22 -11.68
CA GLU A 16 66.67 16.85 -10.35
C GLU A 16 66.16 18.31 -10.39
N HIS A 17 65.87 18.91 -9.21
CA HIS A 17 65.60 20.35 -9.02
C HIS A 17 66.86 21.22 -9.26
N PRO A 18 66.75 22.56 -9.41
CA PRO A 18 66.85 23.42 -8.22
C PRO A 18 66.00 24.72 -8.24
N SER A 19 65.72 25.20 -7.03
CA SER A 19 65.19 26.53 -6.66
C SER A 19 66.23 27.64 -6.89
N THR A 20 65.81 28.90 -7.13
CA THR A 20 66.39 30.10 -6.47
C THR A 20 65.45 31.32 -6.57
N THR A 21 65.35 31.98 -5.43
CA THR A 21 64.70 33.22 -4.96
C THR A 21 65.16 34.52 -5.67
N VAL A 22 64.41 35.63 -5.48
CA VAL A 22 64.87 36.96 -4.96
C VAL A 22 64.21 38.21 -5.64
N ASN A 23 63.56 39.02 -4.77
CA ASN A 23 63.25 40.48 -4.76
C ASN A 23 62.28 41.08 -5.81
N GLY A 24 61.45 42.09 -5.50
CA GLY A 24 61.28 42.97 -4.34
C GLY A 24 60.75 44.34 -4.80
N ASP A 25 60.08 45.08 -3.90
CA ASP A 25 59.82 46.55 -3.88
C ASP A 25 58.72 47.14 -4.80
N LEU A 26 57.93 48.18 -4.47
CA LEU A 26 57.53 48.92 -3.25
C LEU A 26 56.50 50.01 -3.67
N ALA A 27 55.69 50.50 -2.71
CA ALA A 27 55.04 51.84 -2.64
C ALA A 27 53.86 52.20 -3.60
N ALA A 28 52.86 53.03 -3.26
CA ALA A 28 52.36 53.67 -2.04
C ALA A 28 51.11 54.54 -2.39
N SER A 29 50.38 54.98 -1.34
CA SER A 29 49.55 56.21 -1.25
C SER A 29 48.14 56.17 -1.88
N THR A 30 47.04 56.70 -1.32
CA THR A 30 46.73 57.74 -0.31
C THR A 30 45.30 57.46 0.23
N GLY A 31 45.00 57.55 1.54
CA GLY A 31 44.34 58.71 2.19
C GLY A 31 42.80 58.66 2.06
N THR A 32 41.92 58.99 3.02
CA THR A 32 41.94 59.68 4.32
C THR A 32 40.50 59.60 4.89
N ASP A 33 40.35 59.50 6.23
CA ASP A 33 39.44 60.23 7.15
C ASP A 33 37.96 60.49 6.77
N THR A 34 36.94 60.52 7.63
CA THR A 34 36.70 60.58 9.11
C THR A 34 35.17 60.43 9.25
N MET A 35 34.65 59.57 10.14
CA MET A 35 34.03 59.86 11.46
C MET A 35 32.87 60.88 11.53
N ASP A 36 31.92 60.51 12.41
CA ASP A 36 31.02 61.34 13.24
C ASP A 36 29.65 61.78 12.63
N VAL A 37 28.51 61.79 13.34
CA VAL A 37 28.11 61.38 14.71
C VAL A 37 26.58 61.60 14.87
N ASP A 38 25.99 60.86 15.83
CA ASP A 38 24.77 61.10 16.65
C ASP A 38 23.41 61.56 16.06
N ASN A 39 22.34 60.88 16.49
CA ASN A 39 21.47 61.26 17.64
C ASN A 39 20.17 60.41 17.57
N ALA A 40 19.85 59.49 18.48
CA ALA A 40 19.46 59.60 19.90
C ALA A 40 17.95 59.83 20.17
N ILE A 41 17.23 58.76 20.56
CA ILE A 41 16.59 58.43 21.87
C ILE A 41 15.16 59.00 22.13
N ARG A 42 14.29 58.12 22.71
CA ARG A 42 13.26 58.31 23.79
C ARG A 42 11.79 58.17 23.35
N HIS A 43 10.82 57.59 24.08
CA HIS A 43 10.63 56.93 25.41
C HIS A 43 9.27 56.18 25.29
N GLU A 44 9.12 54.91 25.72
CA GLU A 44 8.50 54.39 26.97
C GLU A 44 6.97 54.52 27.20
N ASP A 45 6.47 53.50 27.94
CA ASP A 45 5.17 53.24 28.60
C ASP A 45 4.12 52.42 27.83
N ASP A 46 3.31 51.50 28.39
CA ASP A 46 3.31 50.67 29.63
C ASP A 46 2.09 49.69 29.50
N ARG A 47 2.13 48.55 30.21
CA ARG A 47 1.04 47.61 30.65
C ARG A 47 0.27 46.70 29.68
N GLY A 48 0.20 45.42 30.09
CA GLY A 48 -1.08 44.69 30.12
C GLY A 48 -1.04 43.17 29.92
N SER A 49 -0.90 42.44 31.03
CA SER A 49 -1.06 40.98 31.22
C SER A 49 -2.33 40.36 30.58
N ALA A 50 -2.21 39.17 29.98
CA ALA A 50 -2.94 37.95 30.38
C ALA A 50 -2.65 36.77 29.42
N GLY A 51 -2.27 35.63 29.99
CA GLY A 51 -1.86 34.44 29.26
C GLY A 51 -2.99 33.62 28.64
N ARG A 52 -2.61 32.80 27.65
CA ARG A 52 -3.32 31.56 27.30
C ARG A 52 -2.33 30.57 26.71
N SER A 53 -2.30 29.38 27.31
CA SER A 53 -1.42 28.26 26.99
C SER A 53 -1.49 27.86 25.52
N LYS A 54 -0.32 27.59 24.95
CA LYS A 54 -0.11 26.97 23.65
C LYS A 54 -0.64 25.54 23.66
N VAL A 55 -1.61 25.25 22.81
CA VAL A 55 -1.83 23.92 22.25
C VAL A 55 -0.93 23.85 21.02
N THR A 56 0.00 22.90 21.00
CA THR A 56 0.85 22.62 19.85
C THR A 56 0.10 21.70 18.90
N ASP A 57 -0.43 22.27 17.83
CA ASP A 57 -0.86 21.54 16.64
C ASP A 57 0.38 20.99 15.92
N VAL A 58 0.46 19.67 15.79
CA VAL A 58 1.50 18.99 15.00
C VAL A 58 1.05 19.05 13.53
N ASN A 59 1.61 20.01 12.81
CA ASN A 59 1.47 20.15 11.37
C ASN A 59 2.37 19.12 10.67
N PHE A 60 1.79 18.19 9.93
CA PHE A 60 2.53 17.38 8.95
C PHE A 60 2.80 18.24 7.71
N SER A 61 4.04 18.69 7.55
CA SER A 61 4.52 19.34 6.32
C SER A 61 5.35 18.34 5.53
N ASN A 62 4.85 17.99 4.34
CA ASN A 62 5.60 17.24 3.32
C ASN A 62 6.59 18.18 2.63
N GLU A 63 7.89 17.98 2.85
CA GLU A 63 8.95 18.58 2.04
C GLU A 63 9.30 17.63 0.88
N ALA A 64 9.12 18.10 -0.35
CA ALA A 64 9.65 17.48 -1.56
C ALA A 64 10.98 18.16 -1.96
N PRO A 65 12.01 17.43 -2.42
CA PRO A 65 13.25 18.06 -2.86
C PRO A 65 13.13 18.58 -4.30
N SER A 66 13.60 19.81 -4.49
CA SER A 66 13.66 20.53 -5.77
C SER A 66 14.94 20.16 -6.53
N SER A 67 14.81 19.83 -7.82
CA SER A 67 15.96 19.71 -8.74
C SER A 67 15.74 20.56 -10.00
N THR A 68 16.67 21.50 -10.18
CA THR A 68 16.85 22.49 -11.24
C THR A 68 16.86 21.89 -12.66
N ILE A 69 16.11 22.49 -13.58
CA ILE A 69 16.19 22.25 -15.04
C ILE A 69 17.12 23.29 -15.69
N GLN A 70 18.04 22.81 -16.54
CA GLN A 70 18.74 23.61 -17.55
C GLN A 70 18.23 23.22 -18.94
N ASP A 71 18.03 24.27 -19.75
CA ASP A 71 17.43 24.33 -21.08
C ASP A 71 18.49 24.24 -22.19
N VAL A 72 18.31 23.35 -23.16
CA VAL A 72 18.87 23.47 -24.54
C VAL A 72 17.93 22.72 -25.50
N GLY A 73 17.37 23.45 -26.47
CA GLY A 73 16.51 22.89 -27.51
C GLY A 73 17.26 22.38 -28.74
N GLU A 74 16.62 21.47 -29.48
CA GLU A 74 16.38 21.54 -30.93
C GLU A 74 15.53 20.33 -31.41
N ASN A 75 14.49 20.62 -32.19
CA ASN A 75 13.63 19.70 -32.95
C ASN A 75 14.19 19.55 -34.39
N PRO A 76 13.77 18.62 -35.29
CA PRO A 76 12.40 18.05 -35.39
C PRO A 76 12.25 16.57 -35.85
N ALA A 77 11.02 16.04 -35.65
CA ALA A 77 10.19 15.31 -36.64
C ALA A 77 9.53 13.99 -36.13
N SER A 78 8.21 14.08 -35.94
CA SER A 78 7.13 13.08 -36.10
C SER A 78 7.35 11.61 -35.74
N ILE A 79 6.58 11.12 -34.74
CA ILE A 79 5.56 10.05 -34.85
C ILE A 79 4.70 10.15 -33.57
N ALA A 80 3.38 10.26 -33.73
CA ALA A 80 2.43 10.36 -32.64
C ALA A 80 2.21 8.99 -31.96
N ASN A 81 2.57 8.88 -30.68
CA ASN A 81 2.22 7.77 -29.81
C ASN A 81 1.30 8.29 -28.71
N THR A 82 0.08 7.75 -28.62
CA THR A 82 -0.82 7.94 -27.48
C THR A 82 -0.27 7.14 -26.30
N SER A 83 0.36 7.86 -25.38
CA SER A 83 0.83 7.39 -24.08
C SER A 83 -0.30 7.57 -23.08
N VAL A 84 -0.90 6.47 -22.60
CA VAL A 84 -1.66 6.50 -21.34
C VAL A 84 -0.62 6.41 -20.23
N ASP A 85 -0.29 7.58 -19.67
CA ASP A 85 0.54 7.73 -18.49
C ASP A 85 -0.32 7.37 -17.27
N SER A 86 -0.05 6.23 -16.66
CA SER A 86 -0.57 5.87 -15.34
C SER A 86 0.56 6.07 -14.35
N SER A 87 0.78 7.32 -13.98
CA SER A 87 1.67 7.70 -12.89
C SER A 87 0.94 7.61 -11.54
N HIS A 88 1.67 7.09 -10.56
CA HIS A 88 1.27 6.84 -9.19
C HIS A 88 0.87 8.12 -8.41
N VAL A 89 0.07 7.88 -7.35
CA VAL A 89 -0.35 8.77 -6.26
C VAL A 89 -1.41 9.81 -6.63
N THR A 90 -2.67 9.39 -6.52
CA THR A 90 -3.77 10.33 -6.24
C THR A 90 -4.21 10.14 -4.79
N ALA A 91 -4.15 11.22 -4.00
CA ALA A 91 -4.77 11.28 -2.69
C ALA A 91 -6.26 10.90 -2.82
N TYR A 92 -6.69 9.86 -2.12
CA TYR A 92 -8.06 9.40 -2.12
C TYR A 92 -8.95 10.44 -1.43
N HIS A 93 -9.54 11.34 -2.20
CA HIS A 93 -10.65 12.17 -1.77
C HIS A 93 -11.82 11.94 -2.73
N SER A 94 -12.66 10.95 -2.42
CA SER A 94 -13.96 10.79 -3.07
C SER A 94 -15.02 11.42 -2.17
N SER A 95 -15.44 12.64 -2.52
CA SER A 95 -16.63 13.26 -1.96
C SER A 95 -17.87 12.58 -2.56
N VAL A 96 -18.46 11.63 -1.85
CA VAL A 96 -19.81 11.15 -2.14
C VAL A 96 -20.77 11.92 -1.25
N ASN A 97 -21.48 12.88 -1.84
CA ASN A 97 -22.61 13.53 -1.21
C ASN A 97 -23.88 12.89 -1.76
N GLY A 98 -24.58 12.12 -0.94
CA GLY A 98 -25.78 11.40 -1.31
C GLY A 98 -26.53 10.95 -0.07
N ASN A 99 -27.29 11.88 0.51
CA ASN A 99 -28.28 11.60 1.54
C ASN A 99 -29.49 10.95 0.87
N ASP A 100 -29.74 9.66 1.14
CA ASP A 100 -31.10 9.12 1.19
C ASP A 100 -31.11 7.81 1.99
N THR A 101 -32.07 7.76 2.92
CA THR A 101 -32.30 6.67 3.85
C THR A 101 -33.25 5.66 3.20
N SER A 102 -32.84 4.39 3.06
CA SER A 102 -33.78 3.28 3.01
C SER A 102 -33.13 1.92 3.32
N ASP A 103 -33.71 1.29 4.35
CA ASP A 103 -33.80 -0.13 4.69
C ASP A 103 -32.62 -1.08 4.42
N ALA A 104 -31.89 -1.35 5.50
CA ALA A 104 -30.92 -2.43 5.62
C ALA A 104 -31.59 -3.79 5.35
N LYS A 105 -31.26 -4.40 4.20
CA LYS A 105 -31.47 -5.82 3.96
C LYS A 105 -30.12 -6.52 4.07
N THR A 106 -29.96 -7.33 5.12
CA THR A 106 -28.80 -8.19 5.33
C THR A 106 -28.64 -9.14 4.14
N LEU A 107 -27.66 -8.87 3.28
CA LEU A 107 -27.22 -9.80 2.23
C LEU A 107 -26.09 -10.65 2.82
N GLY A 108 -26.39 -11.92 3.07
CA GLY A 108 -25.40 -12.91 3.48
C GLY A 108 -24.51 -13.28 2.30
N ILE A 109 -23.20 -13.14 2.48
CA ILE A 109 -22.20 -13.70 1.56
C ILE A 109 -22.14 -15.21 1.81
N SER A 110 -22.27 -15.99 0.75
CA SER A 110 -22.12 -17.45 0.79
C SER A 110 -20.64 -17.83 0.70
N GLU A 111 -20.19 -18.68 1.64
CA GLU A 111 -18.87 -19.31 1.63
C GLU A 111 -18.87 -20.53 0.68
N ASN A 112 -17.85 -20.58 -0.19
CA ASN A 112 -17.30 -21.69 -0.98
C ASN A 112 -18.14 -22.97 -1.25
N GLY A 113 -18.26 -23.34 -2.54
CA GLY A 113 -18.64 -24.69 -2.95
C GLY A 113 -18.71 -24.92 -4.47
N VAL A 114 -17.77 -25.72 -4.99
CA VAL A 114 -17.70 -26.29 -6.35
C VAL A 114 -18.97 -27.07 -6.74
N GLY A 115 -19.43 -26.98 -7.99
CA GLY A 115 -20.46 -27.91 -8.50
C GLY A 115 -21.01 -27.67 -9.91
N SER A 116 -20.43 -28.39 -10.88
CA SER A 116 -21.03 -29.02 -12.09
C SER A 116 -22.03 -28.27 -12.99
N TYR A 117 -21.61 -28.16 -14.25
CA TYR A 117 -22.43 -28.18 -15.46
C TYR A 117 -23.45 -29.33 -15.42
N ASP A 118 -24.71 -29.06 -15.77
CA ASP A 118 -25.47 -29.86 -16.75
C ASP A 118 -26.80 -29.21 -17.16
N GLU A 119 -27.10 -29.39 -18.44
CA GLU A 119 -28.29 -28.95 -19.17
C GLU A 119 -29.58 -29.56 -18.60
N HIS A 120 -30.65 -28.77 -18.50
CA HIS A 120 -31.99 -29.28 -18.79
C HIS A 120 -32.90 -28.20 -19.36
N ASN A 121 -33.12 -28.34 -20.66
CA ASN A 121 -34.17 -27.75 -21.46
C ASN A 121 -35.55 -28.27 -20.98
N SER A 122 -36.49 -27.38 -20.64
CA SER A 122 -37.92 -27.66 -20.88
C SER A 122 -38.77 -26.39 -20.90
N ALA A 123 -39.63 -26.37 -21.91
CA ALA A 123 -40.45 -25.27 -22.34
C ALA A 123 -41.62 -24.97 -21.38
N SER A 124 -41.93 -23.68 -21.24
CA SER A 124 -43.29 -23.23 -20.96
C SER A 124 -43.56 -21.95 -21.74
N ALA A 125 -44.53 -22.04 -22.65
CA ALA A 125 -44.90 -21.01 -23.59
C ALA A 125 -46.01 -20.09 -23.02
N ASN A 126 -45.93 -18.83 -23.44
CA ASN A 126 -46.95 -17.77 -23.51
C ASN A 126 -47.21 -16.92 -22.25
N GLN A 127 -46.68 -15.69 -22.24
CA GLN A 127 -47.43 -14.50 -22.70
C GLN A 127 -46.47 -13.34 -23.07
N PRO A 128 -46.82 -12.49 -24.06
CA PRO A 128 -45.96 -11.41 -24.52
C PRO A 128 -46.15 -10.18 -23.63
N HIS A 129 -45.19 -9.93 -22.75
CA HIS A 129 -45.04 -8.61 -22.13
C HIS A 129 -44.13 -7.79 -23.04
N ASP A 130 -44.75 -7.01 -23.93
CA ASP A 130 -44.10 -5.94 -24.65
C ASP A 130 -43.44 -4.99 -23.64
N GLY A 131 -42.13 -4.80 -23.78
CA GLY A 131 -41.33 -3.97 -22.90
C GLY A 131 -39.92 -4.48 -22.61
N ALA A 132 -39.33 -5.34 -23.45
CA ALA A 132 -37.87 -5.45 -23.46
C ALA A 132 -37.29 -4.09 -23.90
N PRO A 133 -36.37 -3.48 -23.15
CA PRO A 133 -35.69 -2.28 -23.63
C PRO A 133 -34.95 -2.71 -24.89
N ALA A 134 -35.35 -2.15 -26.04
CA ALA A 134 -34.68 -2.38 -27.30
C ALA A 134 -33.19 -2.17 -27.06
N ILE A 135 -32.37 -3.19 -27.32
CA ILE A 135 -30.91 -3.03 -27.35
C ILE A 135 -30.67 -1.91 -28.35
N ALA A 136 -30.29 -0.73 -27.85
CA ALA A 136 -30.08 0.44 -28.68
C ALA A 136 -29.16 0.02 -29.84
N ALA A 137 -29.55 0.36 -31.08
CA ALA A 137 -28.80 -0.01 -32.27
C ALA A 137 -27.31 0.36 -32.08
N LEU A 138 -26.42 -0.53 -32.50
CA LEU A 138 -24.99 -0.26 -32.45
C LEU A 138 -24.67 0.87 -33.44
N SER A 139 -23.75 1.75 -33.06
CA SER A 139 -23.20 2.72 -34.00
C SER A 139 -22.40 1.98 -35.09
N PRO A 140 -22.26 2.54 -36.31
CA PRO A 140 -21.43 1.91 -37.34
C PRO A 140 -19.98 1.68 -36.89
N GLU A 141 -19.46 2.53 -36.01
CA GLU A 141 -18.11 2.37 -35.45
C GLU A 141 -18.08 1.27 -34.38
N GLU A 142 -19.09 1.16 -33.51
CA GLU A 142 -19.23 0.03 -32.58
C GLU A 142 -19.31 -1.31 -33.34
N GLU A 143 -20.09 -1.40 -34.43
CA GLU A 143 -20.20 -2.61 -35.25
C GLU A 143 -18.87 -3.00 -35.88
N ARG A 144 -18.14 -2.01 -36.42
CA ARG A 144 -16.81 -2.21 -36.99
C ARG A 144 -15.83 -2.75 -35.94
N LEU A 145 -15.79 -2.13 -34.76
CA LEU A 145 -14.90 -2.52 -33.67
C LEU A 145 -15.24 -3.92 -33.13
N TRP A 146 -16.53 -4.24 -32.97
CA TRP A 146 -17.00 -5.60 -32.67
C TRP A 146 -16.53 -6.62 -33.71
N SER A 147 -16.58 -6.27 -35.01
CA SER A 147 -16.08 -7.16 -36.06
C SER A 147 -14.58 -7.42 -35.96
N ILE A 148 -13.78 -6.43 -35.54
CA ILE A 148 -12.33 -6.58 -35.37
C ILE A 148 -12.03 -7.52 -34.21
N VAL A 149 -12.61 -7.27 -33.03
CA VAL A 149 -12.36 -8.11 -31.84
C VAL A 149 -12.91 -9.53 -31.97
N ASN A 150 -14.02 -9.73 -32.70
CA ASN A 150 -14.52 -11.07 -33.00
C ASN A 150 -13.64 -11.84 -34.00
N THR A 151 -12.88 -11.12 -34.84
CA THR A 151 -11.91 -11.74 -35.76
C THR A 151 -10.58 -12.03 -35.06
N ASN A 152 -10.17 -11.16 -34.14
CA ASN A 152 -8.96 -11.30 -33.35
C ASN A 152 -9.22 -10.85 -31.90
N SER A 153 -9.60 -11.80 -31.04
CA SER A 153 -9.94 -11.51 -29.63
C SER A 153 -8.74 -11.05 -28.81
N LEU A 154 -7.52 -11.24 -29.29
CA LEU A 154 -6.28 -10.81 -28.62
C LEU A 154 -5.85 -9.39 -29.02
N ASP A 155 -6.60 -8.70 -29.89
CA ASP A 155 -6.33 -7.30 -30.24
C ASP A 155 -6.75 -6.35 -29.12
N PHE A 156 -5.83 -6.15 -28.17
CA PHE A 156 -6.07 -5.28 -27.03
C PHE A 156 -6.41 -3.84 -27.44
N THR A 157 -5.79 -3.30 -28.49
CA THR A 157 -6.05 -1.92 -28.94
C THR A 157 -7.46 -1.77 -29.51
N ALA A 158 -7.94 -2.77 -30.25
CA ALA A 158 -9.33 -2.79 -30.73
C ALA A 158 -10.32 -2.87 -29.57
N TRP A 159 -10.02 -3.67 -28.53
CA TRP A 159 -10.83 -3.72 -27.31
C TRP A 159 -10.89 -2.39 -26.57
N THR A 160 -9.75 -1.73 -26.35
CA THR A 160 -9.75 -0.44 -25.65
C THR A 160 -10.53 0.61 -26.43
N ALA A 161 -10.39 0.65 -27.76
CA ALA A 161 -11.17 1.54 -28.61
C ALA A 161 -12.69 1.23 -28.58
N LEU A 162 -13.06 -0.05 -28.55
CA LEU A 162 -14.46 -0.47 -28.42
C LEU A 162 -15.06 -0.04 -27.08
N ILE A 163 -14.32 -0.20 -25.98
CA ILE A 163 -14.75 0.24 -24.65
C ILE A 163 -14.94 1.75 -24.64
N GLU A 164 -13.95 2.52 -25.12
CA GLU A 164 -14.02 3.98 -25.17
C GLU A 164 -15.22 4.49 -26.00
N GLU A 165 -15.49 3.90 -27.17
CA GLU A 165 -16.63 4.27 -28.00
C GLU A 165 -17.97 3.86 -27.35
N THR A 166 -18.02 2.71 -26.67
CA THR A 166 -19.21 2.27 -25.94
C THR A 166 -19.49 3.19 -24.75
N GLU A 167 -18.48 3.51 -23.93
CA GLU A 167 -18.61 4.43 -22.78
C GLU A 167 -19.13 5.80 -23.22
N LYS A 168 -18.62 6.31 -24.34
CA LYS A 168 -19.00 7.60 -24.91
C LYS A 168 -20.43 7.63 -25.46
N THR A 169 -20.88 6.55 -26.10
CA THR A 169 -22.19 6.51 -26.80
C THR A 169 -23.32 5.91 -25.98
N ALA A 170 -22.98 5.15 -24.95
CA ALA A 170 -23.89 4.36 -24.14
C ALA A 170 -23.77 4.69 -22.65
N GLU A 171 -23.45 5.94 -22.31
CA GLU A 171 -23.16 6.38 -20.94
C GLU A 171 -24.27 6.02 -19.93
N ASP A 172 -25.54 6.02 -20.35
CA ASP A 172 -26.71 5.65 -19.53
C ASP A 172 -27.28 4.26 -19.85
N ASN A 173 -26.66 3.50 -20.74
CA ASN A 173 -27.10 2.18 -21.14
C ASN A 173 -26.19 1.09 -20.55
N ILE A 174 -26.49 0.74 -19.29
CA ILE A 174 -25.73 -0.27 -18.55
C ILE A 174 -25.68 -1.63 -19.26
N LEU A 175 -26.68 -2.00 -20.07
CA LEU A 175 -26.67 -3.28 -20.79
C LEU A 175 -25.58 -3.35 -21.86
N LYS A 176 -25.32 -2.24 -22.57
CA LYS A 176 -24.20 -2.15 -23.53
C LYS A 176 -22.85 -2.21 -22.80
N ILE A 177 -22.72 -1.48 -21.69
CA ILE A 177 -21.52 -1.49 -20.84
C ILE A 177 -21.21 -2.91 -20.34
N ARG A 178 -22.21 -3.61 -19.76
CA ARG A 178 -22.06 -5.01 -19.33
C ARG A 178 -21.53 -5.89 -20.46
N LYS A 179 -22.16 -5.83 -21.63
CA LYS A 179 -21.77 -6.67 -22.78
C LYS A 179 -20.30 -6.46 -23.17
N VAL A 180 -19.85 -5.22 -23.33
CA VAL A 180 -18.47 -4.96 -23.77
C VAL A 180 -17.46 -5.36 -22.69
N TYR A 181 -17.74 -5.03 -21.43
CA TYR A 181 -16.85 -5.33 -20.32
C TYR A 181 -16.79 -6.83 -20.00
N ASP A 182 -17.93 -7.53 -19.99
CA ASP A 182 -17.98 -8.98 -19.77
C ASP A 182 -17.18 -9.74 -20.83
N THR A 183 -17.29 -9.31 -22.10
CA THR A 183 -16.56 -9.98 -23.19
C THR A 183 -15.06 -9.67 -23.13
N PHE A 184 -14.70 -8.40 -22.88
CA PHE A 184 -13.30 -7.99 -22.77
C PHE A 184 -12.59 -8.67 -21.58
N LEU A 185 -13.21 -8.69 -20.41
CA LEU A 185 -12.61 -9.23 -19.19
C LEU A 185 -12.59 -10.76 -19.15
N ALA A 186 -13.35 -11.43 -20.03
CA ALA A 186 -13.17 -12.86 -20.28
C ALA A 186 -11.84 -13.15 -21.02
N GLU A 187 -11.40 -12.26 -21.91
CA GLU A 187 -10.13 -12.41 -22.66
C GLU A 187 -8.93 -11.82 -21.89
N PHE A 188 -9.13 -10.70 -21.18
CA PHE A 188 -8.10 -9.98 -20.43
C PHE A 188 -8.44 -9.84 -18.94
N PRO A 189 -8.58 -10.95 -18.19
CA PRO A 189 -9.03 -10.91 -16.80
C PRO A 189 -8.06 -10.17 -15.88
N LEU A 190 -6.76 -10.14 -16.21
CA LEU A 190 -5.71 -9.53 -15.39
C LEU A 190 -5.69 -7.99 -15.40
N CYS A 191 -6.56 -7.36 -16.20
CA CYS A 191 -6.65 -5.91 -16.33
C CYS A 191 -7.51 -5.28 -15.22
N TYR A 192 -7.02 -5.28 -13.97
CA TYR A 192 -7.76 -4.80 -12.78
C TYR A 192 -8.36 -3.39 -12.94
N GLY A 193 -7.69 -2.47 -13.65
CA GLY A 193 -8.20 -1.13 -13.89
C GLY A 193 -9.54 -1.12 -14.64
N TYR A 194 -9.78 -2.09 -15.52
CA TYR A 194 -11.07 -2.22 -16.22
C TYR A 194 -12.13 -2.88 -15.35
N TRP A 195 -11.77 -3.82 -14.47
CA TRP A 195 -12.69 -4.30 -13.43
C TRP A 195 -13.19 -3.15 -12.55
N LYS A 196 -12.29 -2.25 -12.14
CA LYS A 196 -12.66 -1.07 -11.35
C LYS A 196 -13.59 -0.13 -12.11
N LYS A 197 -13.27 0.22 -13.36
CA LYS A 197 -14.16 1.03 -14.21
C LYS A 197 -15.53 0.39 -14.35
N TYR A 198 -15.58 -0.92 -14.54
CA TYR A 198 -16.84 -1.63 -14.67
C TYR A 198 -17.68 -1.54 -13.38
N ALA A 199 -17.07 -1.78 -12.22
CA ALA A 199 -17.74 -1.62 -10.93
C ALA A 199 -18.27 -0.18 -10.74
N ASP A 200 -17.54 0.84 -11.20
CA ASP A 200 -17.97 2.24 -11.14
C ASP A 200 -19.16 2.55 -12.07
N HIS A 201 -19.19 1.96 -13.27
CA HIS A 201 -20.36 2.08 -14.16
C HIS A 201 -21.61 1.42 -13.55
N GLU A 202 -21.46 0.24 -12.93
CA GLU A 202 -22.55 -0.42 -12.20
C GLU A 202 -23.00 0.39 -10.98
N ALA A 203 -22.07 1.02 -10.24
CA ALA A 203 -22.42 1.83 -9.08
C ALA A 203 -23.19 3.10 -9.48
N ARG A 204 -22.90 3.67 -10.65
CA ARG A 204 -23.56 4.88 -11.16
C ARG A 204 -24.96 4.61 -11.73
N LEU A 205 -25.18 3.47 -12.39
CA LEU A 205 -26.40 3.19 -13.16
C LEU A 205 -27.22 2.01 -12.66
N GLY A 206 -26.59 1.15 -11.86
CA GLY A 206 -27.10 -0.17 -11.51
C GLY A 206 -27.58 -0.26 -10.06
N PHE A 207 -27.79 -1.51 -9.65
CA PHE A 207 -28.14 -1.84 -8.27
C PHE A 207 -26.90 -2.33 -7.54
N LEU A 208 -26.87 -2.12 -6.23
CA LEU A 208 -25.76 -2.51 -5.37
C LEU A 208 -25.34 -3.98 -5.56
N ASP A 209 -26.30 -4.89 -5.73
CA ASP A 209 -26.06 -6.32 -5.96
C ASP A 209 -25.17 -6.58 -7.18
N LYS A 210 -25.29 -5.75 -8.23
CA LYS A 210 -24.48 -5.87 -9.45
C LYS A 210 -23.07 -5.34 -9.27
N VAL A 211 -22.89 -4.31 -8.45
CA VAL A 211 -21.55 -3.83 -8.07
C VAL A 211 -20.80 -4.93 -7.32
N VAL A 212 -21.46 -5.58 -6.36
CA VAL A 212 -20.91 -6.71 -5.61
C VAL A 212 -20.55 -7.88 -6.54
N GLU A 213 -21.43 -8.23 -7.48
CA GLU A 213 -21.16 -9.28 -8.47
C GLU A 213 -19.91 -8.97 -9.31
N VAL A 214 -19.73 -7.71 -9.74
CA VAL A 214 -18.51 -7.31 -10.47
C VAL A 214 -17.28 -7.42 -9.59
N TYR A 215 -17.32 -6.96 -8.34
CA TYR A 215 -16.18 -7.06 -7.42
C TYR A 215 -15.81 -8.52 -7.12
N GLU A 216 -16.79 -9.40 -6.88
CA GLU A 216 -16.54 -10.82 -6.61
C GLU A 216 -15.90 -11.52 -7.82
N ARG A 217 -16.36 -11.23 -9.04
CA ARG A 217 -15.69 -11.72 -10.25
C ARG A 217 -14.30 -11.11 -10.43
N ALA A 218 -14.13 -9.83 -10.10
CA ALA A 218 -12.86 -9.14 -10.22
C ALA A 218 -11.81 -9.77 -9.31
N VAL A 219 -12.09 -9.98 -8.02
CA VAL A 219 -11.13 -10.63 -7.11
C VAL A 219 -10.88 -12.10 -7.45
N HIS A 220 -11.76 -12.74 -8.20
CA HIS A 220 -11.47 -14.04 -8.80
C HIS A 220 -10.54 -13.95 -10.02
N GLY A 221 -10.72 -12.94 -10.88
CA GLY A 221 -9.88 -12.73 -12.08
C GLY A 221 -8.50 -12.15 -11.79
N VAL A 222 -8.38 -11.28 -10.79
CA VAL A 222 -7.15 -10.60 -10.34
C VAL A 222 -6.91 -10.83 -8.84
N THR A 223 -6.90 -12.08 -8.43
CA THR A 223 -6.78 -12.49 -7.01
C THR A 223 -5.57 -11.90 -6.29
N TYR A 224 -4.45 -11.70 -6.98
CA TYR A 224 -3.24 -11.14 -6.39
C TYR A 224 -3.09 -9.61 -6.60
N SER A 225 -4.16 -8.91 -7.00
CA SER A 225 -4.14 -7.44 -7.12
C SER A 225 -4.50 -6.77 -5.78
N VAL A 226 -3.50 -6.17 -5.13
CA VAL A 226 -3.68 -5.34 -3.94
C VAL A 226 -4.71 -4.23 -4.19
N ASP A 227 -4.60 -3.53 -5.32
CA ASP A 227 -5.52 -2.45 -5.71
C ASP A 227 -6.97 -2.93 -5.83
N MET A 228 -7.21 -4.12 -6.38
CA MET A 228 -8.57 -4.62 -6.54
C MET A 228 -9.22 -4.93 -5.19
N TRP A 229 -8.48 -5.58 -4.28
CA TRP A 229 -8.94 -5.81 -2.91
C TRP A 229 -9.16 -4.51 -2.15
N LEU A 230 -8.26 -3.53 -2.30
CA LEU A 230 -8.41 -2.21 -1.70
C LEU A 230 -9.71 -1.53 -2.16
N HIS A 231 -9.97 -1.49 -3.47
CA HIS A 231 -11.20 -0.92 -4.01
C HIS A 231 -12.45 -1.62 -3.45
N TYR A 232 -12.42 -2.94 -3.34
CA TYR A 232 -13.55 -3.69 -2.80
C TYR A 232 -13.75 -3.42 -1.30
N CYS A 233 -12.68 -3.39 -0.50
CA CYS A 233 -12.75 -3.06 0.92
C CYS A 233 -13.25 -1.62 1.15
N VAL A 234 -12.80 -0.67 0.34
CA VAL A 234 -13.30 0.71 0.37
C VAL A 234 -14.78 0.77 0.04
N PHE A 235 -15.24 0.04 -0.99
CA PHE A 235 -16.67 -0.06 -1.29
C PHE A 235 -17.45 -0.65 -0.12
N ALA A 236 -16.95 -1.72 0.49
CA ALA A 236 -17.57 -2.40 1.63
C ALA A 236 -17.70 -1.48 2.86
N ILE A 237 -16.67 -0.69 3.18
CA ILE A 237 -16.71 0.28 4.30
C ILE A 237 -17.86 1.28 4.13
N HIS A 238 -18.11 1.76 2.90
CA HIS A 238 -19.14 2.77 2.65
C HIS A 238 -20.55 2.17 2.48
N THR A 239 -20.64 0.86 2.28
CA THR A 239 -21.88 0.19 1.89
C THR A 239 -22.44 -0.67 3.02
N TYR A 240 -21.58 -1.43 3.68
CA TYR A 240 -21.98 -2.36 4.73
C TYR A 240 -21.95 -1.66 6.08
N GLY A 241 -23.07 -1.72 6.79
CA GLY A 241 -23.18 -1.21 8.16
C GLY A 241 -22.67 -2.19 9.23
N ASP A 242 -22.38 -3.44 8.86
CA ASP A 242 -21.88 -4.48 9.75
C ASP A 242 -20.33 -4.53 9.74
N PRO A 243 -19.65 -4.19 10.86
CA PRO A 243 -18.20 -4.22 10.93
C PRO A 243 -17.59 -5.59 10.67
N ASP A 244 -18.27 -6.67 11.07
CA ASP A 244 -17.72 -8.02 10.91
C ASP A 244 -17.69 -8.43 9.43
N THR A 245 -18.65 -7.98 8.63
CA THR A 245 -18.63 -8.16 7.16
C THR A 245 -17.43 -7.44 6.54
N VAL A 246 -17.14 -6.21 6.95
CA VAL A 246 -15.99 -5.46 6.44
C VAL A 246 -14.67 -6.15 6.83
N ARG A 247 -14.54 -6.58 8.10
CA ARG A 247 -13.36 -7.33 8.56
C ARG A 247 -13.16 -8.64 7.80
N ARG A 248 -14.22 -9.43 7.61
CA ARG A 248 -14.15 -10.67 6.83
C ARG A 248 -13.64 -10.42 5.41
N LEU A 249 -14.03 -9.29 4.79
CA LEU A 249 -13.55 -8.96 3.46
C LEU A 249 -12.06 -8.56 3.45
N PHE A 250 -11.61 -7.77 4.43
CA PHE A 250 -10.19 -7.47 4.61
C PHE A 250 -9.38 -8.74 4.81
N GLU A 251 -9.78 -9.61 5.73
CA GLU A 251 -9.09 -10.87 6.00
C GLU A 251 -9.05 -11.78 4.76
N ARG A 252 -10.13 -11.84 3.99
CA ARG A 252 -10.17 -12.60 2.73
C ARG A 252 -9.16 -12.06 1.73
N GLY A 253 -9.03 -10.74 1.57
CA GLY A 253 -8.03 -10.15 0.68
C GLY A 253 -6.61 -10.37 1.17
N LEU A 254 -6.37 -10.15 2.47
CA LEU A 254 -5.05 -10.31 3.08
C LEU A 254 -4.55 -11.75 3.06
N ALA A 255 -5.44 -12.75 3.00
CA ALA A 255 -5.06 -14.13 2.77
C ALA A 255 -4.36 -14.37 1.41
N TYR A 256 -4.60 -13.50 0.42
CA TYR A 256 -3.97 -13.59 -0.91
C TYR A 256 -2.85 -12.58 -1.12
N VAL A 257 -3.02 -11.34 -0.65
CA VAL A 257 -2.09 -10.24 -0.95
C VAL A 257 -1.39 -9.67 0.27
N GLY A 258 -1.64 -10.20 1.48
CA GLY A 258 -1.08 -9.65 2.71
C GLY A 258 0.44 -9.71 2.80
N THR A 259 1.06 -10.66 2.09
CA THR A 259 2.52 -10.85 2.02
C THR A 259 3.16 -10.18 0.82
N ASP A 260 2.39 -9.51 -0.04
CA ASP A 260 2.94 -8.75 -1.18
C ASP A 260 3.77 -7.58 -0.64
N TYR A 261 4.95 -7.36 -1.24
CA TYR A 261 5.89 -6.33 -0.79
C TYR A 261 5.30 -4.90 -0.86
N LEU A 262 4.37 -4.68 -1.79
CA LEU A 262 3.64 -3.43 -2.03
C LEU A 262 2.20 -3.46 -1.47
N SER A 263 1.88 -4.39 -0.57
CA SER A 263 0.55 -4.51 0.08
C SER A 263 0.16 -3.36 1.02
N PHE A 264 1.08 -2.41 1.27
CA PHE A 264 0.89 -1.32 2.23
C PHE A 264 -0.40 -0.50 2.05
N PRO A 265 -0.96 -0.25 0.83
CA PRO A 265 -2.21 0.50 0.71
C PRO A 265 -3.41 -0.21 1.34
N LEU A 266 -3.46 -1.55 1.26
CA LEU A 266 -4.54 -2.34 1.85
C LEU A 266 -4.40 -2.40 3.37
N TRP A 267 -3.18 -2.62 3.87
CA TRP A 267 -2.87 -2.57 5.30
C TRP A 267 -3.19 -1.20 5.91
N ASP A 268 -2.79 -0.12 5.26
CA ASP A 268 -3.08 1.25 5.71
C ASP A 268 -4.58 1.50 5.83
N LYS A 269 -5.36 1.03 4.85
CA LYS A 269 -6.81 1.16 4.90
C LYS A 269 -7.43 0.34 6.03
N TYR A 270 -6.88 -0.85 6.32
CA TYR A 270 -7.39 -1.66 7.42
C TYR A 270 -7.05 -1.07 8.79
N ILE A 271 -5.82 -0.57 8.95
CA ILE A 271 -5.36 0.19 10.12
C ILE A 271 -6.25 1.41 10.37
N GLU A 272 -6.51 2.21 9.33
CA GLU A 272 -7.39 3.37 9.40
C GLU A 272 -8.80 2.96 9.87
N TYR A 273 -9.34 1.88 9.31
CA TYR A 273 -10.65 1.36 9.66
C TYR A 273 -10.73 0.93 11.13
N GLU A 274 -9.83 0.08 11.62
CA GLU A 274 -9.87 -0.39 13.01
C GLU A 274 -9.58 0.75 14.02
N TYR A 275 -8.74 1.72 13.63
CA TYR A 275 -8.54 2.94 14.42
C TYR A 275 -9.86 3.74 14.57
N GLN A 276 -10.61 3.93 13.48
CA GLN A 276 -11.92 4.59 13.52
C GLN A 276 -12.95 3.80 14.33
N GLN A 277 -12.90 2.46 14.29
CA GLN A 277 -13.73 1.58 15.13
C GLN A 277 -13.25 1.50 16.59
N GLN A 278 -12.13 2.14 16.93
CA GLN A 278 -11.48 2.11 18.24
C GLN A 278 -11.16 0.69 18.73
N GLN A 279 -10.87 -0.23 17.81
CA GLN A 279 -10.51 -1.61 18.13
C GLN A 279 -8.99 -1.75 18.26
N TRP A 280 -8.45 -1.28 19.38
CA TRP A 280 -7.01 -1.24 19.65
C TRP A 280 -6.35 -2.62 19.61
N PHE A 281 -7.08 -3.63 20.07
CA PHE A 281 -6.67 -5.02 19.99
C PHE A 281 -6.42 -5.48 18.54
N ASN A 282 -7.41 -5.30 17.66
CA ASN A 282 -7.30 -5.66 16.25
C ASN A 282 -6.15 -4.88 15.59
N LEU A 283 -6.00 -3.60 15.93
CA LEU A 283 -4.94 -2.75 15.41
C LEU A 283 -3.55 -3.29 15.79
N ALA A 284 -3.37 -3.72 17.05
CA ALA A 284 -2.11 -4.32 17.51
C ALA A 284 -1.83 -5.68 16.83
N MET A 285 -2.87 -6.49 16.59
CA MET A 285 -2.74 -7.73 15.81
C MET A 285 -2.34 -7.46 14.36
N ILE A 286 -2.95 -6.47 13.70
CA ILE A 286 -2.64 -6.09 12.32
C ILE A 286 -1.17 -5.67 12.22
N TYR A 287 -0.70 -4.78 13.09
CA TYR A 287 0.72 -4.41 13.11
C TYR A 287 1.62 -5.62 13.33
N THR A 288 1.29 -6.50 14.29
CA THR A 288 2.08 -7.70 14.58
C THR A 288 2.21 -8.58 13.33
N ARG A 289 1.11 -8.83 12.60
CA ARG A 289 1.11 -9.61 11.35
C ARG A 289 1.95 -8.98 10.25
N ILE A 290 1.89 -7.65 10.09
CA ILE A 290 2.72 -6.95 9.10
C ILE A 290 4.21 -7.16 9.39
N LEU A 291 4.61 -7.20 10.67
CA LEU A 291 6.00 -7.40 11.07
C LEU A 291 6.53 -8.82 10.80
N GLU A 292 5.68 -9.78 10.43
CA GLU A 292 6.10 -11.15 10.09
C GLU A 292 6.73 -11.25 8.71
N HIS A 293 6.51 -10.27 7.83
CA HIS A 293 6.90 -10.30 6.43
C HIS A 293 7.57 -8.99 5.98
N PRO A 294 8.47 -9.02 4.98
CA PRO A 294 8.95 -7.80 4.36
C PRO A 294 7.80 -7.01 3.75
N ASN A 295 7.87 -5.71 3.91
CA ASN A 295 6.95 -4.77 3.33
C ASN A 295 7.72 -3.47 3.07
N GLN A 296 7.43 -2.77 1.98
CA GLN A 296 8.11 -1.53 1.64
C GLN A 296 8.02 -0.46 2.75
N GLN A 297 6.97 -0.50 3.58
CA GLN A 297 6.72 0.44 4.67
C GLN A 297 6.98 -0.17 6.06
N LEU A 298 7.74 -1.27 6.16
CA LEU A 298 7.95 -2.03 7.40
C LEU A 298 8.43 -1.16 8.59
N ASP A 299 9.40 -0.27 8.36
CA ASP A 299 9.94 0.62 9.40
C ASP A 299 8.86 1.57 9.95
N ARG A 300 7.98 2.08 9.08
CA ARG A 300 6.85 2.93 9.45
C ARG A 300 5.88 2.16 10.35
N TYR A 301 5.53 0.93 9.97
CA TYR A 301 4.62 0.10 10.76
C TYR A 301 5.19 -0.26 12.14
N TYR A 302 6.48 -0.59 12.23
CA TYR A 302 7.13 -0.85 13.51
C TYR A 302 7.09 0.38 14.43
N ASN A 303 7.40 1.56 13.90
CA ASN A 303 7.35 2.80 14.70
C ASN A 303 5.93 3.14 15.15
N SER A 304 4.93 3.01 14.27
CA SER A 304 3.52 3.24 14.65
C SER A 304 3.02 2.25 15.70
N LEU A 305 3.45 0.99 15.67
CA LEU A 305 3.16 0.02 16.72
C LEU A 305 3.76 0.46 18.07
N ARG A 306 5.00 0.96 18.06
CA ARG A 306 5.63 1.49 19.29
C ARG A 306 4.89 2.69 19.85
N GLU A 307 4.41 3.59 18.99
CA GLU A 307 3.57 4.73 19.40
C GLU A 307 2.22 4.28 19.96
N LEU A 308 1.61 3.23 19.38
CA LEU A 308 0.38 2.64 19.90
C LEU A 308 0.59 2.05 21.30
N ILE A 309 1.66 1.28 21.49
CA ILE A 309 2.02 0.70 22.80
C ILE A 309 2.32 1.79 23.83
N ALA A 310 2.96 2.88 23.43
CA ALA A 310 3.27 3.99 24.33
C ALA A 310 2.03 4.82 24.72
N SER A 311 0.97 4.80 23.91
CA SER A 311 -0.23 5.62 24.10
C SER A 311 -1.42 4.86 24.71
N ARG A 312 -1.34 3.53 24.87
CA ARG A 312 -2.44 2.68 25.33
C ARG A 312 -2.00 1.69 26.41
N PRO A 313 -2.88 1.37 27.38
CA PRO A 313 -2.58 0.33 28.35
C PRO A 313 -2.51 -1.03 27.65
N LEU A 314 -1.56 -1.86 28.07
CA LEU A 314 -1.28 -3.13 27.41
C LEU A 314 -2.47 -4.11 27.46
N SER A 315 -3.35 -3.96 28.45
CA SER A 315 -4.59 -4.73 28.57
C SER A 315 -5.58 -4.51 27.42
N GLU A 316 -5.52 -3.36 26.73
CA GLU A 316 -6.35 -3.07 25.55
C GLU A 316 -5.76 -3.65 24.25
N LEU A 317 -4.48 -4.06 24.27
CA LEU A 317 -3.72 -4.47 23.09
C LEU A 317 -3.51 -5.99 22.99
N LYS A 318 -3.57 -6.71 24.11
CA LYS A 318 -3.32 -8.16 24.17
C LYS A 318 -4.51 -9.00 23.72
N THR A 319 -4.23 -10.16 23.14
CA THR A 319 -5.27 -11.16 22.83
C THR A 319 -5.85 -11.75 24.11
N PRO A 320 -7.11 -12.21 24.12
CA PRO A 320 -7.64 -12.99 25.25
C PRO A 320 -6.77 -14.21 25.59
N GLU A 321 -6.07 -14.78 24.60
CA GLU A 321 -5.15 -15.91 24.75
C GLU A 321 -3.81 -15.50 25.38
N GLU A 322 -3.24 -14.35 25.00
CA GLU A 322 -2.04 -13.76 25.64
C GLU A 322 -2.35 -13.32 27.08
N VAL A 323 -3.56 -12.82 27.34
CA VAL A 323 -4.04 -12.51 28.70
C VAL A 323 -4.27 -13.78 29.52
N ALA A 324 -4.83 -14.84 28.91
CA ALA A 324 -5.01 -16.15 29.56
C ALA A 324 -3.67 -16.85 29.86
N ALA A 325 -2.71 -16.79 28.94
CA ALA A 325 -1.37 -17.34 29.14
C ALA A 325 -0.63 -16.59 30.26
N ALA A 326 -0.75 -15.26 30.31
CA ALA A 326 -0.14 -14.44 31.36
C ALA A 326 -0.78 -14.69 32.74
N THR A 327 -2.08 -14.97 32.80
CA THR A 327 -2.78 -15.28 34.06
C THR A 327 -2.44 -16.68 34.58
N ASN A 328 -2.38 -17.70 33.71
CA ASN A 328 -1.91 -19.04 34.09
C ASN A 328 -0.45 -19.01 34.60
N SER A 329 0.42 -18.23 33.97
CA SER A 329 1.82 -18.08 34.39
C SER A 329 1.95 -17.41 35.77
N LYS A 330 1.03 -16.47 36.09
CA LYS A 330 0.97 -15.83 37.41
C LYS A 330 0.44 -16.77 38.49
N GLU A 331 -0.57 -17.60 38.19
CA GLU A 331 -1.09 -18.60 39.13
C GLU A 331 -0.04 -19.67 39.46
N GLU A 332 0.73 -20.13 38.48
CA GLU A 332 1.80 -21.12 38.66
C GLU A 332 2.95 -20.57 39.52
N ALA A 333 3.37 -19.31 39.29
CA ALA A 333 4.36 -18.62 40.11
C ALA A 333 3.88 -18.36 41.56
N THR A 334 2.58 -18.15 41.76
CA THR A 334 2.01 -17.93 43.11
C THR A 334 1.89 -19.23 43.91
N ILE A 335 1.71 -20.37 43.24
CA ILE A 335 1.66 -21.70 43.89
C ILE A 335 3.06 -22.10 44.37
N GLU A 336 4.11 -21.86 43.58
CA GLU A 336 5.50 -22.16 43.99
C GLU A 336 6.00 -21.32 45.18
N GLU A 337 5.53 -20.08 45.35
CA GLU A 337 5.85 -19.27 46.53
C GLU A 337 5.10 -19.70 47.82
N SER A 338 4.10 -20.59 47.71
CA SER A 338 3.26 -21.00 48.85
C SER A 338 3.66 -22.33 49.51
N GLU A 339 4.58 -23.11 48.92
CA GLU A 339 5.03 -24.40 49.49
C GLU A 339 6.17 -24.27 50.52
N GLY A 340 6.61 -23.04 50.83
CA GLY A 340 7.63 -22.76 51.85
C GLY A 340 7.07 -22.07 53.10
N GLU A 341 7.00 -22.81 54.21
CA GLU A 341 6.81 -22.37 55.61
C GLU A 341 5.38 -22.16 56.13
N VAL A 342 4.88 -23.21 56.81
CA VAL A 342 3.81 -23.12 57.81
C VAL A 342 4.41 -22.69 59.16
N HIS A 343 4.18 -21.45 59.58
CA HIS A 343 4.24 -21.05 60.99
C HIS A 343 3.11 -20.05 61.30
N PRO A 344 2.31 -20.25 62.38
CA PRO A 344 1.21 -19.36 62.72
C PRO A 344 1.69 -18.19 63.58
N ASP A 345 0.92 -17.11 63.55
CA ASP A 345 1.09 -15.81 64.23
C ASP A 345 2.11 -14.84 63.63
N THR A 346 1.62 -13.86 62.87
CA THR A 346 1.81 -12.42 63.18
C THR A 346 1.07 -11.50 62.18
N VAL A 347 0.16 -10.69 62.74
CA VAL A 347 -0.35 -9.37 62.34
C VAL A 347 -0.24 -8.98 60.85
N GLU A 348 -1.42 -8.85 60.23
CA GLU A 348 -1.68 -8.13 58.98
C GLU A 348 -0.91 -6.80 58.89
N LYS A 349 0.08 -6.78 58.00
CA LYS A 349 0.62 -5.56 57.42
C LYS A 349 0.45 -5.67 55.92
N GLU A 350 -0.60 -5.04 55.42
CA GLU A 350 -0.76 -4.74 53.99
C GLU A 350 0.54 -4.07 53.50
N LYS A 351 1.27 -4.77 52.63
CA LYS A 351 2.45 -4.23 51.96
C LYS A 351 1.98 -3.18 50.94
N PRO A 352 2.65 -2.02 50.83
CA PRO A 352 2.39 -1.09 49.74
C PRO A 352 2.75 -1.74 48.41
N TYR A 353 1.75 -1.80 47.53
CA TYR A 353 1.73 -2.30 46.17
C TYR A 353 2.98 -1.86 45.35
N LYS A 354 3.66 -2.81 44.66
CA LYS A 354 4.74 -2.57 43.66
C LYS A 354 4.26 -2.77 42.19
N PRO A 355 3.14 -2.20 41.73
CA PRO A 355 2.56 -2.58 40.43
C PRO A 355 3.37 -2.09 39.22
N VAL A 356 4.22 -1.06 39.39
CA VAL A 356 4.88 -0.37 38.28
C VAL A 356 6.02 -1.18 37.65
N SER A 357 6.63 -2.13 38.37
CA SER A 357 7.72 -2.97 37.83
C SER A 357 7.16 -4.02 36.88
N GLU A 358 6.09 -4.72 37.28
CA GLU A 358 5.50 -5.81 36.52
C GLU A 358 4.88 -5.35 35.20
N GLU A 359 4.16 -4.22 35.21
CA GLU A 359 3.58 -3.67 33.98
C GLU A 359 4.65 -3.19 32.99
N ALA A 360 5.75 -2.61 33.49
CA ALA A 360 6.87 -2.20 32.64
C ALA A 360 7.60 -3.41 32.03
N GLU A 361 7.81 -4.48 32.80
CA GLU A 361 8.40 -5.73 32.33
C GLU A 361 7.50 -6.42 31.28
N GLU A 362 6.17 -6.40 31.48
CA GLU A 362 5.22 -6.92 30.49
C GLU A 362 5.23 -6.14 29.17
N VAL A 363 5.34 -4.80 29.23
CA VAL A 363 5.46 -3.95 28.05
C VAL A 363 6.78 -4.20 27.32
N GLU A 364 7.89 -4.33 28.05
CA GLU A 364 9.20 -4.64 27.48
C GLU A 364 9.20 -6.01 26.79
N SER A 365 8.61 -7.03 27.42
CA SER A 365 8.43 -8.35 26.81
C SER A 365 7.58 -8.29 25.53
N TYR A 366 6.46 -7.56 25.57
CA TYR A 366 5.57 -7.40 24.42
C TYR A 366 6.27 -6.73 23.23
N ILE A 367 7.03 -5.66 23.49
CA ILE A 367 7.85 -4.97 22.47
C ILE A 367 8.95 -5.90 21.96
N GLY A 368 9.65 -6.62 22.84
CA GLY A 368 10.77 -7.49 22.48
C GLY A 368 10.41 -8.57 21.46
N ILE A 369 9.26 -9.23 21.64
CA ILE A 369 8.76 -10.25 20.69
C ILE A 369 8.53 -9.62 19.30
N ARG A 370 7.90 -8.45 19.24
CA ARG A 370 7.59 -7.76 17.98
C ARG A 370 8.82 -7.14 17.33
N GLU A 371 9.81 -6.74 18.12
CA GLU A 371 11.12 -6.30 17.64
C GLU A 371 11.90 -7.46 16.99
N GLU A 372 11.78 -8.69 17.51
CA GLU A 372 12.38 -9.87 16.90
C GLU A 372 11.74 -10.19 15.52
N LEU A 373 10.40 -10.13 15.44
CA LEU A 373 9.68 -10.27 14.15
C LEU A 373 10.16 -9.22 13.14
N TYR A 374 10.19 -7.95 13.55
CA TYR A 374 10.69 -6.84 12.74
C TYR A 374 12.13 -7.08 12.26
N LYS A 375 13.05 -7.49 13.14
CA LYS A 375 14.45 -7.77 12.77
C LYS A 375 14.55 -8.91 11.75
N LYS A 376 13.77 -9.98 11.92
CA LYS A 376 13.73 -11.10 10.97
C LYS A 376 13.21 -10.64 9.61
N ALA A 377 12.12 -9.87 9.58
CA ALA A 377 11.57 -9.30 8.37
C ALA A 377 12.57 -8.34 7.68
N LYS A 378 13.30 -7.51 8.42
CA LYS A 378 14.37 -6.64 7.90
C LYS A 378 15.56 -7.41 7.33
N GLU A 379 15.95 -8.51 7.97
CA GLU A 379 17.01 -9.35 7.43
C GLU A 379 16.58 -9.94 6.08
N PHE A 380 15.33 -10.40 5.97
CA PHE A 380 14.82 -10.93 4.71
C PHE A 380 14.62 -9.84 3.65
N ASP A 381 14.10 -8.66 4.03
CA ASP A 381 14.01 -7.45 3.20
C ASP A 381 15.37 -7.11 2.57
N SER A 382 16.45 -7.13 3.36
CA SER A 382 17.81 -6.84 2.85
C SER A 382 18.29 -7.80 1.76
N LYS A 383 17.69 -9.00 1.65
CA LYS A 383 18.01 -10.00 0.62
C LYS A 383 17.17 -9.81 -0.65
N ILE A 384 15.98 -9.18 -0.55
CA ILE A 384 15.03 -9.07 -1.65
C ILE A 384 14.88 -7.65 -2.23
N ILE A 385 15.28 -6.63 -1.49
CA ILE A 385 15.02 -5.21 -1.84
C ILE A 385 15.54 -4.81 -3.21
N ASP A 386 16.69 -5.32 -3.64
CA ASP A 386 17.26 -5.02 -4.96
C ASP A 386 16.40 -5.64 -6.07
N PHE A 387 15.83 -6.82 -5.87
CA PHE A 387 14.89 -7.44 -6.81
C PHE A 387 13.59 -6.66 -6.88
N GLU A 388 13.01 -6.32 -5.71
CA GLU A 388 11.74 -5.60 -5.60
C GLU A 388 11.83 -4.21 -6.23
N THR A 389 12.90 -3.46 -5.95
CA THR A 389 13.09 -2.12 -6.52
C THR A 389 13.40 -2.12 -8.03
N ALA A 390 13.88 -3.24 -8.57
CA ALA A 390 14.08 -3.43 -10.00
C ALA A 390 12.77 -3.71 -10.76
N ILE A 391 11.70 -4.12 -10.08
CA ILE A 391 10.37 -4.32 -10.69
C ILE A 391 9.72 -2.96 -10.95
N ARG A 392 9.65 -2.57 -12.22
CA ARG A 392 9.01 -1.29 -12.61
C ARG A 392 7.52 -1.41 -12.89
N ARG A 393 7.05 -2.62 -13.20
CA ARG A 393 5.66 -2.90 -13.57
C ARG A 393 5.17 -4.13 -12.83
N PRO A 394 4.66 -3.97 -11.58
CA PRO A 394 4.15 -5.07 -10.76
C PRO A 394 2.77 -5.55 -11.19
N TYR A 395 2.17 -4.96 -12.23
CA TYR A 395 0.85 -5.30 -12.75
C TYR A 395 0.90 -5.81 -14.19
N PHE A 396 -0.14 -6.52 -14.59
CA PHE A 396 -0.26 -7.04 -15.96
C PHE A 396 -0.40 -5.90 -16.99
N HIS A 397 0.32 -6.02 -18.10
CA HIS A 397 0.15 -5.16 -19.26
C HIS A 397 0.56 -5.92 -20.53
N VAL A 398 -0.13 -5.67 -21.64
CA VAL A 398 0.06 -6.40 -22.92
C VAL A 398 1.41 -6.15 -23.59
N ARG A 399 2.03 -4.99 -23.34
CA ARG A 399 3.39 -4.69 -23.82
C ARG A 399 4.39 -5.64 -23.17
N PRO A 400 5.31 -6.26 -23.92
CA PRO A 400 6.32 -7.15 -23.35
C PRO A 400 7.21 -6.42 -22.36
N LEU A 401 7.69 -7.14 -21.34
CA LEU A 401 8.76 -6.67 -20.47
C LEU A 401 10.08 -6.61 -21.26
N ASN A 402 10.97 -5.71 -20.87
CA ASN A 402 12.31 -5.69 -21.45
C ASN A 402 13.17 -6.83 -20.87
N VAL A 403 14.31 -7.12 -21.50
CA VAL A 403 15.18 -8.25 -21.12
C VAL A 403 15.67 -8.12 -19.68
N THR A 404 16.04 -6.91 -19.23
CA THR A 404 16.50 -6.66 -17.87
C THR A 404 15.41 -6.93 -16.82
N GLU A 405 14.17 -6.52 -17.10
CA GLU A 405 13.03 -6.83 -16.22
C GLU A 405 12.77 -8.34 -16.16
N LEU A 406 12.83 -9.03 -17.30
CA LEU A 406 12.66 -10.49 -17.34
C LEU A 406 13.76 -11.22 -16.57
N GLU A 407 15.02 -10.83 -16.75
CA GLU A 407 16.15 -11.40 -16.02
C GLU A 407 16.01 -11.19 -14.52
N ASN A 408 15.57 -10.00 -14.08
CA ASN A 408 15.28 -9.74 -12.67
C ASN A 408 14.22 -10.70 -12.12
N TRP A 409 13.10 -10.87 -12.82
CA TRP A 409 12.05 -11.80 -12.41
C TRP A 409 12.53 -13.25 -12.31
N HIS A 410 13.29 -13.74 -13.29
CA HIS A 410 13.84 -15.11 -13.23
C HIS A 410 14.79 -15.29 -12.04
N ASN A 411 15.74 -14.37 -11.87
CA ASN A 411 16.69 -14.43 -10.76
C ASN A 411 15.98 -14.34 -9.40
N TYR A 412 14.94 -13.51 -9.30
CA TYR A 412 14.18 -13.37 -8.07
C TYR A 412 13.39 -14.66 -7.76
N LEU A 413 12.74 -15.25 -8.76
CA LEU A 413 12.04 -16.53 -8.60
C LEU A 413 13.01 -17.65 -8.22
N ASP A 414 14.17 -17.76 -8.87
CA ASP A 414 15.21 -18.74 -8.52
C ASP A 414 15.70 -18.56 -7.08
N PHE A 415 15.88 -17.31 -6.62
CA PHE A 415 16.22 -16.99 -5.24
C PHE A 415 15.13 -17.46 -4.26
N MET A 416 13.86 -17.18 -4.57
CA MET A 416 12.72 -17.54 -3.73
C MET A 416 12.50 -19.06 -3.67
N GLU A 417 12.65 -19.76 -4.80
CA GLU A 417 12.51 -21.22 -4.88
C GLU A 417 13.68 -21.98 -4.25
N GLY A 418 14.87 -21.36 -4.21
CA GLY A 418 16.07 -21.92 -3.58
C GLY A 418 16.08 -21.82 -2.04
N GLY A 419 15.16 -21.07 -1.44
CA GLY A 419 15.01 -20.96 0.01
C GLY A 419 14.19 -22.10 0.63
N ASP A 420 14.52 -22.51 1.87
CA ASP A 420 13.83 -23.58 2.61
C ASP A 420 12.39 -23.23 3.07
N ASP A 421 11.88 -22.02 2.77
CA ASP A 421 10.56 -21.55 3.21
C ASP A 421 9.47 -21.84 2.15
N PHE A 422 9.02 -23.10 2.13
CA PHE A 422 8.01 -23.61 1.19
C PHE A 422 6.61 -22.98 1.33
N ASN A 423 6.36 -22.16 2.36
CA ASN A 423 5.08 -21.47 2.56
C ASN A 423 4.89 -20.24 1.66
N LYS A 424 5.84 -19.94 0.77
CA LYS A 424 5.77 -18.85 -0.22
C LYS A 424 5.51 -19.33 -1.66
N ARG A 425 5.11 -20.59 -1.84
CA ARG A 425 4.73 -21.16 -3.15
C ARG A 425 3.24 -21.11 -3.43
#